data_AF-A0A3A5RBC1-F1
#
_entry.id   AF-A0A3A5RBC1-F1
#
_cell.length_a   1.000
_cell.length_b   1.000
_cell.length_c   1.000
_cell.angle_alpha   90.00
_cell.angle_beta   90.00
_cell.angle_gamma   90.00
#
_symmetry.space_group_name_H-M   'P 1'
#
loop_
_entity.id
_entity.type
_entity.pdbx_description
1 polymer ?
#
loop_
_entity_poly.entity_id
_entity_poly.type
_entity_poly.pdbx_seq_one_letter_code
_entity_poly.pdbx_strand_id
1 'polypeptide(L)'
;MFADDKSIENFQQLFFEFKKYLELQKEYTKLELTEKLTILFSTLIMILVLIILGMVALFYLLFALAYILEPLVGGLMSSFAIIAGINVVLIALVIIFRKQLIISPMVNFLANLFLTDSNK
;
A
#
# COMPACT_ATOMS: atom_id res chain seq x y z
N MET A 1 31.62 12.33 55.59
CA MET A 1 32.13 13.20 54.51
C MET A 1 32.52 12.41 53.25
N PHE A 2 31.79 11.33 52.88
CA PHE A 2 32.15 10.46 51.74
C PHE A 2 30.95 9.98 50.90
N ALA A 3 29.73 10.45 51.21
CA ALA A 3 28.53 10.06 50.48
C ALA A 3 28.18 11.04 49.34
N ASP A 4 28.58 12.31 49.48
CA ASP A 4 28.17 13.39 48.58
C ASP A 4 28.88 13.30 47.20
N ASP A 5 30.21 13.15 47.18
CA ASP A 5 30.99 13.03 45.92
C ASP A 5 30.59 11.81 45.07
N LYS A 6 30.41 10.64 45.70
CA LYS A 6 30.00 9.41 44.99
C LYS A 6 28.58 9.50 44.43
N SER A 7 27.68 10.19 45.12
CA SER A 7 26.31 10.38 44.63
C SER A 7 26.26 11.34 43.44
N ILE A 8 27.12 12.36 43.43
CA ILE A 8 27.22 13.34 42.33
C ILE A 8 27.82 12.69 41.06
N GLU A 9 28.86 11.86 41.19
CA GLU A 9 29.40 11.07 40.06
C GLU A 9 28.37 10.08 39.48
N ASN A 10 27.63 9.37 40.34
CA ASN A 10 26.56 8.46 39.90
C ASN A 10 25.44 9.21 39.16
N PHE A 11 25.06 10.41 39.62
CA PHE A 11 24.07 11.24 38.93
C PHE A 11 24.57 11.72 37.55
N GLN A 12 25.84 12.08 37.43
CA GLN A 12 26.45 12.43 36.15
C GLN A 12 26.52 11.23 35.20
N GLN A 13 26.89 10.04 35.69
CA GLN A 13 26.88 8.81 34.90
C GLN A 13 25.48 8.46 34.42
N LEU A 14 24.47 8.54 35.31
CA LEU A 14 23.08 8.29 34.97
C LEU A 14 22.57 9.27 33.89
N PHE A 15 22.95 10.54 33.98
CA PHE A 15 22.61 11.54 32.96
C PHE A 15 23.29 11.26 31.62
N PHE A 16 24.53 10.78 31.63
CA PHE A 16 25.27 10.40 30.43
C PHE A 16 24.68 9.16 29.76
N GLU A 17 24.33 8.13 30.55
CA GLU A 17 23.62 6.95 30.08
C GLU A 17 22.24 7.28 29.54
N PHE A 18 21.49 8.15 30.21
CA PHE A 18 20.18 8.61 29.74
C PHE A 18 20.27 9.36 28.41
N LYS A 19 21.28 10.23 28.27
CA LYS A 19 21.56 10.93 27.01
C LYS A 19 21.92 9.94 25.90
N LYS A 20 22.75 8.95 26.20
CA LYS A 20 23.13 7.89 25.26
C LYS A 20 21.93 7.04 24.85
N TYR A 21 21.04 6.72 25.80
CA TYR A 21 19.80 6.00 25.55
C TYR A 21 18.84 6.79 24.66
N LEU A 22 18.68 8.11 24.88
CA LEU A 22 17.89 8.97 24.00
C LEU A 22 18.46 9.06 22.59
N GLU A 23 19.79 9.10 22.47
CA GLU A 23 20.48 9.13 21.17
C GLU A 23 20.25 7.82 20.40
N LEU A 24 20.42 6.69 21.09
CA LEU A 24 20.06 5.35 20.58
C LEU A 24 18.59 5.29 20.18
N GLN A 25 17.67 5.71 21.04
CA GLN A 25 16.23 5.64 20.77
C GLN A 25 15.83 6.49 19.56
N LYS A 26 16.48 7.65 19.37
CA LYS A 26 16.28 8.50 18.19
C LYS A 26 16.77 7.82 16.91
N GLU A 27 17.90 7.12 16.97
CA GLU A 27 18.44 6.34 15.85
C GLU A 27 17.54 5.13 15.54
N TYR A 28 17.09 4.39 16.56
CA TYR A 28 16.14 3.29 16.41
C TYR A 28 14.83 3.74 15.76
N THR A 29 14.21 4.81 16.25
CA THR A 29 12.97 5.34 15.65
C THR A 29 13.20 5.76 14.19
N LYS A 30 14.35 6.38 13.88
CA LYS A 30 14.68 6.75 12.51
C LYS A 30 14.86 5.52 11.62
N LEU A 31 15.50 4.47 12.13
CA LEU A 31 15.70 3.21 11.41
C LEU A 31 14.36 2.50 11.16
N GLU A 32 13.53 2.37 12.18
CA GLU A 32 12.22 1.72 12.11
C GLU A 32 11.28 2.46 11.14
N LEU A 33 11.25 3.80 11.21
CA LEU A 33 10.50 4.62 10.25
C LEU A 33 11.01 4.41 8.82
N THR A 34 12.32 4.34 8.64
CA THR A 34 12.93 4.10 7.33
C THR A 34 12.54 2.72 6.80
N GLU A 35 12.60 1.69 7.63
CA GLU A 35 12.20 0.33 7.26
C GLU A 35 10.71 0.26 6.87
N LYS A 36 9.82 0.80 7.71
CA LYS A 36 8.37 0.86 7.42
C LYS A 36 8.09 1.63 6.12
N LEU A 37 8.76 2.77 5.90
CA LEU A 37 8.67 3.52 4.64
C LEU A 37 9.17 2.70 3.45
N THR A 38 10.32 2.04 3.57
CA THR A 38 10.88 1.22 2.49
C THR A 38 9.96 0.07 2.13
N ILE A 39 9.37 -0.63 3.10
CA ILE A 39 8.38 -1.70 2.85
C ILE A 39 7.14 -1.14 2.15
N LEU A 40 6.64 0.02 2.61
CA LEU A 40 5.50 0.69 1.99
C LEU A 40 5.81 1.05 0.53
N PHE A 41 6.93 1.73 0.27
CA PHE A 41 7.35 2.11 -1.08
C PHE A 41 7.60 0.91 -1.97
N SER A 42 8.26 -0.14 -1.47
CA SER A 42 8.51 -1.38 -2.21
C SER A 42 7.20 -2.04 -2.64
N THR A 43 6.24 -2.15 -1.70
CA THR A 43 4.91 -2.70 -1.98
C THR A 43 4.15 -1.83 -3.00
N LEU A 44 4.23 -0.51 -2.86
CA LEU A 44 3.56 0.44 -3.75
C LEU A 44 4.11 0.34 -5.18
N ILE A 45 5.43 0.25 -5.34
CA ILE A 45 6.09 0.04 -6.64
C ILE A 45 5.68 -1.32 -7.23
N MET A 46 5.67 -2.39 -6.44
CA MET A 46 5.25 -3.72 -6.90
C MET A 46 3.82 -3.69 -7.45
N ILE A 47 2.88 -3.08 -6.73
CA ILE A 47 1.48 -2.93 -7.15
C ILE A 47 1.39 -2.08 -8.41
N LEU A 48 2.12 -0.97 -8.51
CA LEU A 48 2.14 -0.12 -9.71
C LEU A 48 2.59 -0.91 -10.95
N VAL A 49 3.68 -1.68 -10.84
CA VAL A 49 4.18 -2.51 -11.94
C VAL A 49 3.14 -3.56 -12.34
N LEU A 50 2.50 -4.23 -11.36
CA LEU A 50 1.42 -5.18 -11.61
C LEU A 50 0.23 -4.54 -12.33
N ILE A 51 -0.18 -3.33 -11.95
CA ILE A 51 -1.27 -2.61 -12.60
C ILE A 51 -0.91 -2.27 -14.04
N ILE A 52 0.31 -1.79 -14.30
CA ILE A 52 0.75 -1.44 -15.66
C ILE A 52 0.76 -2.70 -16.54
N LEU A 53 1.40 -3.78 -16.08
CA LEU A 53 1.44 -5.05 -16.81
C LEU A 53 0.03 -5.63 -17.01
N GLY A 54 -0.81 -5.55 -15.97
CA GLY A 54 -2.20 -5.99 -16.00
C GLY A 54 -3.03 -5.21 -17.01
N MET A 55 -2.88 -3.88 -17.07
CA MET A 55 -3.57 -3.06 -18.06
C MET A 55 -3.17 -3.41 -19.48
N VAL A 56 -1.88 -3.60 -19.76
CA VAL A 56 -1.40 -4.01 -21.08
C VAL A 56 -1.94 -5.38 -21.46
N ALA A 57 -1.90 -6.36 -20.55
CA ALA A 57 -2.43 -7.71 -20.79
C ALA A 57 -3.95 -7.71 -21.03
N LEU A 58 -4.71 -6.97 -20.20
CA LEU A 58 -6.16 -6.84 -20.35
C LEU A 58 -6.52 -6.17 -21.67
N PHE A 59 -5.75 -5.17 -22.10
CA PHE A 59 -5.95 -4.52 -23.39
C PHE A 59 -5.78 -5.51 -24.55
N TYR A 60 -4.70 -6.31 -24.56
CA TYR A 60 -4.51 -7.35 -25.57
C TYR A 60 -5.59 -8.44 -25.52
N LEU A 61 -6.08 -8.81 -24.34
CA LEU A 61 -7.21 -9.74 -24.20
C LEU A 61 -8.50 -9.19 -24.82
N LEU A 62 -8.80 -7.90 -24.63
CA LEU A 62 -9.94 -7.25 -25.27
C LEU A 62 -9.83 -7.27 -26.81
N PHE A 63 -8.61 -7.06 -27.34
CA PHE A 63 -8.36 -7.21 -28.77
C PHE A 63 -8.56 -8.64 -29.26
N ALA A 64 -8.04 -9.63 -28.53
CA ALA A 64 -8.24 -11.03 -28.87
C ALA A 64 -9.73 -11.41 -28.91
N LEU A 65 -10.50 -10.95 -27.92
CA LEU A 65 -11.96 -11.12 -27.90
C LEU A 65 -12.63 -10.44 -29.10
N ALA A 66 -12.21 -9.22 -29.46
CA ALA A 66 -12.77 -8.51 -30.61
C ALA A 66 -12.54 -9.26 -31.93
N TYR A 67 -11.36 -9.84 -32.13
CA TYR A 67 -11.04 -10.66 -33.30
C TYR A 67 -11.81 -11.98 -33.35
N ILE A 68 -12.06 -12.62 -32.20
CA ILE A 68 -12.91 -13.82 -32.15
C ILE A 68 -14.35 -13.49 -32.52
N LEU A 69 -14.84 -12.31 -32.10
CA LEU A 69 -16.20 -11.85 -32.40
C LEU A 69 -16.35 -11.30 -33.83
N GLU A 70 -15.28 -10.83 -34.48
CA GLU A 70 -15.30 -10.25 -35.82
C GLU A 70 -16.11 -11.08 -36.85
N PRO A 71 -15.84 -12.40 -37.03
CA PRO A 71 -16.59 -13.21 -37.98
C PRO A 71 -18.05 -13.48 -37.57
N LEU A 72 -18.41 -13.34 -36.28
CA LEU A 72 -19.79 -13.49 -35.81
C LEU A 72 -20.63 -12.23 -35.99
N VAL A 73 -20.02 -11.05 -35.82
CA VAL A 73 -20.74 -9.76 -35.77
C VAL A 73 -20.56 -8.97 -37.08
N GLY A 74 -19.89 -9.55 -38.07
CA GLY A 74 -19.77 -8.99 -39.42
C GLY A 74 -18.77 -7.84 -39.55
N GLY A 75 -17.86 -7.68 -38.58
CA GLY A 75 -16.76 -6.70 -38.64
C GLY A 75 -16.16 -6.32 -37.29
N LEU A 76 -14.93 -5.82 -37.30
CA LEU A 76 -14.22 -5.39 -36.07
C LEU A 76 -14.96 -4.26 -35.34
N MET A 77 -15.56 -3.32 -36.09
CA MET A 77 -16.22 -2.15 -35.50
C MET A 77 -17.43 -2.54 -34.63
N SER A 78 -18.21 -3.53 -35.07
CA SER A 78 -19.36 -4.03 -34.31
C SER A 78 -18.91 -4.89 -33.12
N SER A 79 -17.84 -5.67 -33.25
CA SER A 79 -17.22 -6.39 -32.12
C SER A 79 -16.77 -5.46 -31.01
N PHE A 80 -16.06 -4.38 -31.34
CA PHE A 80 -15.63 -3.39 -30.34
C PHE A 80 -16.83 -2.64 -29.73
N ALA A 81 -17.88 -2.34 -30.50
CA ALA A 81 -19.08 -1.71 -29.97
C ALA A 81 -19.80 -2.58 -28.92
N ILE A 82 -19.88 -3.90 -29.15
CA ILE A 82 -20.47 -4.84 -28.18
C ILE A 82 -19.60 -4.94 -26.94
N ILE A 83 -18.27 -5.10 -27.11
CA ILE A 83 -17.33 -5.19 -25.98
C ILE A 83 -17.36 -3.89 -25.15
N ALA A 84 -17.44 -2.73 -25.80
CA ALA A 84 -17.58 -1.45 -25.11
C ALA A 84 -18.89 -1.37 -24.33
N GLY A 85 -20.02 -1.80 -24.92
CA GLY A 85 -21.31 -1.87 -24.24
C GLY A 85 -21.27 -2.73 -22.97
N ILE A 86 -20.68 -3.92 -23.07
CA ILE A 86 -20.51 -4.83 -21.91
C ILE A 86 -19.63 -4.18 -20.83
N ASN A 87 -18.51 -3.56 -21.22
CA ASN A 87 -17.62 -2.89 -20.27
C ASN A 87 -18.31 -1.72 -19.55
N VAL A 88 -19.13 -0.92 -20.25
CA VAL A 88 -19.89 0.17 -19.63
C VAL A 88 -20.89 -0.36 -18.59
N VAL A 89 -21.59 -1.46 -18.90
CA VAL A 89 -22.50 -2.11 -17.94
C VAL A 89 -21.73 -2.64 -16.73
N LEU A 90 -20.56 -3.24 -16.95
CA LEU A 90 -19.68 -3.74 -15.89
C LEU A 90 -19.20 -2.60 -14.98
N ILE A 91 -18.81 -1.45 -15.55
CA ILE A 91 -18.45 -0.24 -14.79
C ILE A 91 -19.65 0.25 -13.95
N ALA A 92 -20.86 0.28 -14.53
CA ALA A 92 -22.07 0.69 -13.82
C ALA A 92 -22.36 -0.24 -12.62
N LEU A 93 -22.20 -1.56 -12.79
CA LEU A 93 -22.29 -2.53 -11.71
C LEU A 93 -21.25 -2.26 -10.61
N VAL A 94 -19.99 -2.03 -10.96
CA VAL A 94 -18.94 -1.74 -10.00
C VAL A 94 -19.25 -0.46 -9.20
N ILE A 95 -19.81 0.57 -9.84
CA ILE A 95 -20.22 1.81 -9.17
C ILE A 95 -21.33 1.55 -8.15
N ILE A 96 -22.29 0.67 -8.46
CA ILE A 96 -23.35 0.28 -7.51
C ILE A 96 -22.76 -0.47 -6.31
N PHE A 97 -21.84 -1.41 -6.55
CA PHE A 97 -21.16 -2.19 -5.51
C PHE A 97 -19.94 -1.49 -4.89
N ARG A 98 -19.70 -0.20 -5.21
CA ARG A 98 -18.49 0.55 -4.81
C ARG A 98 -18.20 0.51 -3.32
N LYS A 99 -19.26 0.52 -2.49
CA LYS A 99 -19.15 0.47 -1.03
C LYS A 99 -18.52 -0.83 -0.55
N GLN A 100 -18.82 -1.95 -1.18
CA GLN A 100 -18.33 -3.27 -0.78
C GLN A 100 -16.96 -3.58 -1.41
N LEU A 101 -16.75 -3.19 -2.68
CA LEU A 101 -15.52 -3.53 -3.41
C LEU A 101 -14.34 -2.61 -3.12
N ILE A 102 -14.57 -1.32 -2.89
CA ILE A 102 -13.48 -0.34 -2.73
C ILE A 102 -13.38 0.14 -1.28
N ILE A 103 -14.50 0.60 -0.72
CA ILE A 103 -14.49 1.25 0.60
C ILE A 103 -14.21 0.22 1.71
N SER A 104 -14.84 -0.96 1.66
CA SER A 104 -14.64 -1.99 2.69
C SER A 104 -13.19 -2.48 2.83
N PRO A 105 -12.46 -2.87 1.75
CA PRO A 105 -11.07 -3.28 1.89
C PRO A 105 -10.15 -2.11 2.26
N MET A 106 -10.43 -0.89 1.76
CA MET A 106 -9.62 0.28 2.10
C MET A 106 -9.73 0.66 3.58
N VAL A 107 -10.95 0.60 4.15
CA VAL A 107 -11.17 0.83 5.58
C VAL A 107 -10.49 -0.24 6.43
N ASN A 108 -10.58 -1.52 6.05
CA ASN A 108 -9.89 -2.60 6.76
C ASN A 108 -8.36 -2.48 6.68
N PHE A 109 -7.81 -2.05 5.54
CA PHE A 109 -6.38 -1.80 5.39
C PHE A 109 -5.91 -0.66 6.29
N LEU A 110 -6.61 0.48 6.28
CA LEU A 110 -6.29 1.61 7.15
C LEU A 110 -6.46 1.25 8.63
N ALA A 111 -7.53 0.54 8.99
CA ALA A 111 -7.75 0.05 10.34
C ALA A 111 -6.60 -0.86 10.79
N ASN A 112 -6.18 -1.83 9.96
CA ASN A 112 -5.07 -2.70 10.31
C ASN A 112 -3.73 -1.96 10.36
N LEU A 113 -3.48 -0.97 9.50
CA LEU A 113 -2.24 -0.19 9.50
C LEU A 113 -2.13 0.68 10.76
N PHE A 114 -3.21 1.36 11.16
CA PHE A 114 -3.18 2.30 12.29
C PHE A 114 -3.46 1.65 13.64
N LEU A 115 -4.31 0.61 13.71
CA LEU A 115 -4.72 0.00 14.98
C LEU A 115 -3.82 -1.16 15.40
N THR A 116 -3.18 -1.87 14.46
CA THR A 116 -2.25 -2.96 14.82
C THR A 116 -0.97 -2.44 15.47
N ASP A 117 -0.54 -1.20 15.17
CA ASP A 117 0.59 -0.55 15.85
C ASP A 117 0.23 -0.03 17.26
N SER A 118 -1.06 0.05 17.63
CA SER A 118 -1.48 0.51 18.98
C SER A 118 -1.47 -0.61 20.03
N ASN A 119 -1.23 -1.87 19.64
CA ASN A 119 -1.32 -3.03 20.54
C ASN A 119 0.01 -3.79 20.67
N LYS A 120 1.12 -3.05 20.73
CA LYS A 120 2.42 -3.54 21.19
C LYS A 120 3.07 -2.54 22.12
#